data_AF-V9Y142-F1
#
_entry.id   AF-V9Y142-F1
#
_cell.length_a   1.000
_cell.length_b   1.000
_cell.length_c   1.000
_cell.angle_alpha   90.00
_cell.angle_beta   90.00
_cell.angle_gamma   90.00
#
_symmetry.space_group_name_H-M   'P 1'
#
loop_
_entity.id
_entity.type
_entity.pdbx_description
1 polymer ?
#
loop_
_entity_poly.entity_id
_entity_poly.type
_entity_poly.pdbx_seq_one_letter_code
_entity_poly.pdbx_strand_id
1 'polypeptide(L)'
;MTSHDPSQFDRDGEALVSIAEQVCEEVLADALAEARRRAVDELAGRLAPAIVAAALARHRPDTAVPAQAPSGESGVYAYGVVRPDLPLPSCTGLGGRPVRMVTRGEAALLVSDVDLALLNGVDSEEITTDGRIAALAQTHHDVVAAAFARGPIVPLRFGTVLRDEQAAVRVLTDRHGPWMRDLARVTGQAEYTVRLVRTARSSEPATEADAANPPAAPAEDDTRRGTAYLRARQRELAQQRRQRTGEESVAAQIFEALDPLAAEVVRRPAGAIGADVVAEATYLVPSARQEQFVTTARDLVCELDPQGVELAISGPWPPYSFVRGHVAAEAS
;
A
#
# COMPACT_ATOMS: atom_id res chain seq x y z
N MET A 1 -30.70 11.54 68.65
CA MET A 1 -29.29 11.11 68.59
C MET A 1 -29.18 10.05 67.53
N THR A 2 -28.82 10.43 66.31
CA THR A 2 -28.56 9.51 65.21
C THR A 2 -27.07 9.15 65.29
N SER A 3 -26.78 7.92 65.74
CA SER A 3 -25.42 7.38 65.75
C SER A 3 -25.00 7.16 64.30
N HIS A 4 -24.07 7.97 63.77
CA HIS A 4 -23.43 7.68 62.50
C HIS A 4 -22.41 6.56 62.72
N ASP A 5 -22.57 5.48 61.98
CA ASP A 5 -21.73 4.29 62.05
C ASP A 5 -20.40 4.59 61.32
N PRO A 6 -19.25 4.61 62.04
CA PRO A 6 -17.96 4.90 61.43
C PRO A 6 -17.55 3.85 60.37
N SER A 7 -18.16 2.67 60.35
CA SER A 7 -17.92 1.64 59.31
C SER A 7 -18.57 1.95 57.95
N GLN A 8 -19.47 2.94 57.90
CA GLN A 8 -20.16 3.37 56.68
C GLN A 8 -19.31 4.39 55.90
N PHE A 9 -18.64 5.30 56.60
CA PHE A 9 -17.70 6.27 55.99
C PHE A 9 -16.47 5.61 55.36
N ASP A 10 -15.95 4.55 55.98
CA ASP A 10 -14.78 3.82 55.48
C ASP A 10 -15.10 3.06 54.17
N ARG A 11 -16.29 2.45 54.12
CA ARG A 11 -16.83 1.79 52.92
C ARG A 11 -17.14 2.78 51.79
N ASP A 12 -17.69 3.95 52.12
CA ASP A 12 -17.94 5.00 51.13
C ASP A 12 -16.62 5.58 50.58
N GLY A 13 -15.57 5.65 51.40
CA GLY A 13 -14.22 6.05 51.01
C GLY A 13 -13.53 5.05 50.06
N GLU A 14 -13.56 3.75 50.38
CA GLU A 14 -13.02 2.70 49.49
C GLU A 14 -13.76 2.64 48.15
N ALA A 15 -15.09 2.80 48.16
CA ALA A 15 -15.89 2.85 46.94
C ALA A 15 -15.53 4.05 46.04
N LEU A 16 -15.28 5.23 46.64
CA LEU A 16 -14.85 6.42 45.89
C LEU A 16 -13.44 6.27 45.30
N VAL A 17 -12.51 5.63 46.01
CA VAL A 17 -11.16 5.36 45.50
C VAL A 17 -11.21 4.40 44.31
N SER A 18 -11.99 3.31 44.41
CA SER A 18 -12.16 2.34 43.32
C SER A 18 -12.77 2.97 42.07
N ILE A 19 -13.76 3.86 42.22
CA ILE A 19 -14.35 4.60 41.10
C ILE A 19 -13.31 5.55 40.48
N ALA A 20 -12.51 6.24 41.29
CA ALA A 20 -11.46 7.13 40.79
C ALA A 20 -10.35 6.38 40.04
N GLU A 21 -9.94 5.20 40.52
CA GLU A 21 -8.97 4.35 39.84
C GLU A 21 -9.51 3.86 38.48
N GLN A 22 -10.75 3.38 38.44
CA GLN A 22 -11.38 2.90 37.21
C GLN A 22 -11.56 4.04 36.18
N VAL A 23 -11.98 5.23 36.61
CA VAL A 23 -12.08 6.41 35.74
C VAL A 23 -10.70 6.83 35.23
N CYS A 24 -9.64 6.74 36.05
CA CYS A 24 -8.28 7.00 35.60
C CYS A 24 -7.79 6.00 34.54
N GLU A 25 -8.09 4.70 34.70
CA GLU A 25 -7.75 3.68 33.70
C GLU A 25 -8.48 3.91 32.37
N GLU A 26 -9.77 4.22 32.41
CA GLU A 26 -10.56 4.54 31.20
C GLU A 26 -10.02 5.79 30.50
N VAL A 27 -9.74 6.87 31.23
CA VAL A 27 -9.17 8.12 30.68
C VAL A 27 -7.78 7.87 30.09
N LEU A 28 -6.95 7.03 30.72
CA LEU A 28 -5.63 6.68 30.22
C LEU A 28 -5.71 5.84 28.93
N ALA A 29 -6.62 4.86 28.89
CA ALA A 29 -6.86 4.03 27.70
C ALA A 29 -7.32 4.88 26.51
N ASP A 30 -8.26 5.81 26.73
CA ASP A 30 -8.74 6.73 25.70
C ASP A 30 -7.64 7.68 25.22
N ALA A 31 -6.83 8.21 26.13
CA ALA A 31 -5.69 9.07 25.79
C ALA A 31 -4.64 8.33 24.96
N LEU A 32 -4.32 7.07 25.29
CA LEU A 32 -3.40 6.23 24.52
C LEU A 32 -3.98 5.88 23.15
N ALA A 33 -5.27 5.57 23.06
CA ALA A 33 -5.94 5.29 21.79
C ALA A 33 -5.92 6.53 20.87
N GLU A 34 -6.18 7.71 21.42
CA GLU A 34 -6.11 8.97 20.68
C GLU A 34 -4.68 9.32 20.26
N ALA A 35 -3.70 9.16 21.14
CA ALA A 35 -2.29 9.36 20.81
C ALA A 35 -1.84 8.41 19.69
N ARG A 36 -2.25 7.14 19.75
CA ARG A 36 -1.96 6.15 18.70
C ARG A 36 -2.62 6.54 17.37
N ARG A 37 -3.88 6.97 17.36
CA ARG A 37 -4.56 7.46 16.16
C ARG A 37 -3.80 8.61 15.52
N ARG A 38 -3.47 9.65 16.31
CA ARG A 38 -2.71 10.81 15.82
C ARG A 38 -1.34 10.43 15.27
N ALA A 39 -0.61 9.56 15.96
CA ALA A 39 0.68 9.08 15.49
C ALA A 39 0.57 8.30 14.19
N VAL A 40 -0.46 7.46 14.04
CA VAL A 40 -0.74 6.72 12.79
C VAL A 40 -1.11 7.70 11.67
N ASP A 41 -1.96 8.69 11.92
CA ASP A 41 -2.36 9.69 10.92
C ASP A 41 -1.17 10.54 10.47
N GLU A 42 -0.32 10.97 11.40
CA GLU A 42 0.90 11.73 11.10
C GLU A 42 1.89 10.88 10.28
N LEU A 43 2.10 9.62 10.68
CA LEU A 43 2.98 8.70 9.97
C LEU A 43 2.43 8.38 8.57
N ALA A 44 1.12 8.17 8.44
CA ALA A 44 0.45 7.93 7.17
C ALA A 44 0.56 9.15 6.25
N GLY A 45 0.37 10.37 6.76
CA GLY A 45 0.54 11.61 6.00
C GLY A 45 1.96 11.79 5.48
N ARG A 46 2.97 11.45 6.29
CA ARG A 46 4.37 11.51 5.87
C ARG A 46 4.69 10.43 4.84
N LEU A 47 4.25 9.19 5.06
CA LEU A 47 4.60 8.06 4.21
C LEU A 47 3.78 7.97 2.92
N ALA A 48 2.61 8.61 2.84
CA ALA A 48 1.71 8.52 1.70
C ALA A 48 2.40 8.81 0.35
N PRO A 49 3.19 9.90 0.19
CA PRO A 49 3.90 10.17 -1.07
C PRO A 49 4.86 9.05 -1.48
N ALA A 50 5.63 8.50 -0.53
CA ALA A 50 6.54 7.39 -0.82
C ALA A 50 5.79 6.08 -1.10
N ILE A 51 4.67 5.82 -0.42
CA ILE A 51 3.83 4.64 -0.67
C ILE A 51 3.22 4.71 -2.06
N VAL A 52 2.71 5.88 -2.45
CA VAL A 52 2.16 6.15 -3.79
C VAL A 52 3.27 6.03 -4.84
N ALA A 53 4.43 6.62 -4.60
CA ALA A 53 5.57 6.49 -5.51
C ALA A 53 6.03 5.05 -5.67
N ALA A 54 6.15 4.30 -4.57
CA ALA A 54 6.44 2.87 -4.61
C ALA A 54 5.33 2.11 -5.34
N ALA A 55 4.06 2.48 -5.17
CA ALA A 55 2.93 1.88 -5.87
C ALA A 55 2.99 2.11 -7.37
N LEU A 56 3.27 3.33 -7.81
CA LEU A 56 3.40 3.68 -9.22
C LEU A 56 4.69 3.08 -9.82
N ALA A 57 5.77 3.00 -9.05
CA ALA A 57 7.03 2.40 -9.48
C ALA A 57 6.91 0.89 -9.71
N ARG A 58 6.06 0.18 -8.95
CA ARG A 58 5.76 -1.25 -9.19
C ARG A 58 5.14 -1.53 -10.55
N HIS A 59 4.73 -0.48 -11.27
CA HIS A 59 4.06 -0.55 -12.57
C HIS A 59 4.90 0.08 -13.69
N ARG A 60 6.16 0.47 -13.41
CA ARG A 60 7.16 0.94 -14.39
C ARG A 60 7.77 -0.20 -15.21
N PRO A 61 7.83 -0.09 -16.55
CA PRO A 61 8.84 -0.76 -17.37
C PRO A 61 9.90 0.21 -17.88
N ASP A 62 10.98 -0.37 -18.40
CA ASP A 62 12.18 0.25 -18.97
C ASP A 62 11.85 1.12 -20.20
N THR A 63 11.46 2.37 -19.98
CA THR A 63 11.36 3.38 -21.05
C THR A 63 12.02 4.64 -20.56
N ALA A 64 13.08 5.02 -21.27
CA ALA A 64 13.90 6.17 -20.97
C ALA A 64 13.06 7.45 -21.04
N VAL A 65 12.79 8.08 -19.89
CA VAL A 65 12.75 9.54 -19.89
C VAL A 65 14.12 9.99 -20.39
N PRO A 66 14.22 10.91 -21.38
CA PRO A 66 15.51 11.41 -21.81
C PRO A 66 16.30 11.86 -20.58
N ALA A 67 17.51 11.31 -20.43
CA ALA A 67 18.27 11.40 -19.18
C ALA A 67 18.46 12.86 -18.72
N GLN A 68 18.45 13.81 -19.66
CA GLN A 68 18.53 15.25 -19.42
C GLN A 68 17.81 16.03 -20.53
N ALA A 69 16.54 16.40 -20.34
CA ALA A 69 15.91 17.43 -21.16
C ALA A 69 16.39 18.84 -20.71
N PRO A 70 16.74 19.75 -21.65
CA PRO A 70 17.08 21.13 -21.32
C PRO A 70 15.89 21.87 -20.69
N SER A 71 16.17 22.83 -19.81
CA SER A 71 15.14 23.67 -19.21
C SER A 71 14.41 24.50 -20.27
N GLY A 72 13.07 24.51 -20.20
CA GLY A 72 12.22 25.24 -21.14
C GLY A 72 11.65 24.39 -22.30
N GLU A 73 12.08 23.14 -22.46
CA GLU A 73 11.40 22.19 -23.34
C GLU A 73 10.09 21.74 -22.68
N SER A 74 8.97 21.97 -23.36
CA SER A 74 7.63 21.68 -22.82
C SER A 74 7.01 20.48 -23.53
N GLY A 75 6.28 19.66 -22.77
CA GLY A 75 5.49 18.55 -23.28
C GLY A 75 4.09 18.50 -22.67
N VAL A 76 3.32 17.50 -23.06
CA VAL A 76 1.97 17.23 -22.55
C VAL A 76 2.03 15.99 -21.67
N TYR A 77 1.93 16.17 -20.35
CA TYR A 77 1.88 15.06 -19.39
C TYR A 77 0.49 14.45 -19.37
N ALA A 78 0.38 13.13 -19.50
CA ALA A 78 -0.89 12.41 -19.56
C ALA A 78 -1.14 11.58 -18.29
N TYR A 79 -2.30 11.78 -17.67
CA TYR A 79 -2.68 11.13 -16.40
C TYR A 79 -3.53 9.87 -16.61
N GLY A 80 -4.47 9.92 -17.57
CA GLY A 80 -5.43 8.83 -17.77
C GLY A 80 -6.41 9.11 -18.89
N VAL A 81 -7.03 8.04 -19.40
CA VAL A 81 -8.10 8.12 -20.39
C VAL A 81 -9.45 8.05 -19.67
N VAL A 82 -10.37 8.93 -20.03
CA VAL A 82 -11.71 9.08 -19.45
C VAL A 82 -12.76 9.26 -20.54
N ARG A 83 -14.04 9.31 -20.16
CA ARG A 83 -15.10 9.77 -21.07
C ARG A 83 -15.09 11.30 -21.19
N PRO A 84 -15.45 11.88 -22.35
CA PRO A 84 -15.45 13.33 -22.58
C PRO A 84 -16.41 14.14 -21.68
N ASP A 85 -17.44 13.49 -21.15
CA ASP A 85 -18.46 14.08 -20.27
C ASP A 85 -18.06 14.06 -18.79
N LEU A 86 -16.93 13.45 -18.45
CA LEU A 86 -16.40 13.47 -17.08
C LEU A 86 -16.12 14.92 -16.66
N PRO A 87 -16.70 15.41 -15.54
CA PRO A 87 -16.36 16.73 -15.02
C PRO A 87 -14.85 16.82 -14.74
N LEU A 88 -14.21 17.90 -15.19
CA LEU A 88 -12.79 18.13 -14.91
C LEU A 88 -12.53 18.16 -13.39
N PRO A 89 -11.48 17.48 -12.91
CA PRO A 89 -11.15 17.51 -11.49
C PRO A 89 -10.62 18.90 -11.09
N SER A 90 -11.05 19.36 -9.90
CA SER A 90 -10.62 20.65 -9.33
C SER A 90 -9.27 20.51 -8.63
N CYS A 91 -8.24 20.13 -9.39
CA CYS A 91 -6.88 19.96 -8.90
C CYS A 91 -5.86 20.49 -9.92
N THR A 92 -4.65 20.74 -9.47
CA THR A 92 -3.51 21.08 -10.34
C THR A 92 -2.71 19.83 -10.67
N GLY A 93 -2.22 19.76 -11.90
CA GLY A 93 -1.25 18.77 -12.34
C GLY A 93 0.18 19.09 -11.94
N LEU A 94 1.13 18.31 -12.49
CA LEU A 94 2.56 18.46 -12.28
C LEU A 94 3.03 19.89 -12.56
N GLY A 95 3.92 20.40 -11.71
CA GLY A 95 4.44 21.76 -11.79
C GLY A 95 3.37 22.85 -11.56
N GLY A 96 2.24 22.50 -10.91
CA GLY A 96 1.15 23.44 -10.64
C GLY A 96 0.34 23.83 -11.88
N ARG A 97 0.45 23.06 -12.97
CA ARG A 97 -0.21 23.36 -14.24
C ARG A 97 -1.67 22.93 -14.22
N PRO A 98 -2.60 23.65 -14.87
CA PRO A 98 -4.00 23.27 -14.90
C PRO A 98 -4.20 21.94 -15.62
N VAL A 99 -5.09 21.09 -15.10
CA VAL A 99 -5.53 19.87 -15.78
C VAL A 99 -6.58 20.23 -16.84
N ARG A 100 -6.42 19.69 -18.04
CA ARG A 100 -7.33 19.86 -19.18
C ARG A 100 -7.60 18.52 -19.87
N MET A 101 -8.56 18.50 -20.78
CA MET A 101 -8.88 17.33 -21.59
C MET A 101 -8.54 17.57 -23.06
N VAL A 102 -7.87 16.59 -23.66
CA VAL A 102 -7.78 16.46 -25.12
C VAL A 102 -8.79 15.40 -25.53
N THR A 103 -9.77 15.76 -26.36
CA THR A 103 -10.91 14.89 -26.68
C THR A 103 -10.83 14.34 -28.10
N ARG A 104 -11.16 13.05 -28.27
CA ARG A 104 -11.32 12.44 -29.60
C ARG A 104 -12.42 11.37 -29.57
N GLY A 105 -13.53 11.66 -30.22
CA GLY A 105 -14.68 10.75 -30.28
C GLY A 105 -15.26 10.53 -28.88
N GLU A 106 -15.33 9.27 -28.46
CA GLU A 106 -15.90 8.85 -27.17
C GLU A 106 -14.89 8.76 -26.02
N ALA A 107 -13.64 9.15 -26.27
CA ALA A 107 -12.56 9.14 -25.29
C ALA A 107 -11.89 10.51 -25.17
N ALA A 108 -11.38 10.80 -23.98
CA ALA A 108 -10.60 11.99 -23.71
C ALA A 108 -9.39 11.64 -22.84
N LEU A 109 -8.30 12.37 -23.04
CA LEU A 109 -7.07 12.25 -22.27
C LEU A 109 -7.00 13.39 -21.26
N LEU A 110 -6.91 13.07 -19.98
CA LEU A 110 -6.57 14.06 -18.95
C LEU A 110 -5.10 14.38 -19.04
N VAL A 111 -4.78 15.65 -19.24
CA VAL A 111 -3.42 16.12 -19.45
C VAL A 111 -3.15 17.44 -18.73
N SER A 112 -1.88 17.76 -18.57
CA SER A 112 -1.41 19.11 -18.25
C SER A 112 -0.12 19.37 -19.02
N ASP A 113 0.19 20.63 -19.31
CA ASP A 113 1.51 20.96 -19.84
C ASP A 113 2.56 20.69 -18.74
N VAL A 114 3.79 20.38 -19.12
CA VAL A 114 4.89 20.09 -18.20
C VAL A 114 6.21 20.59 -18.77
N ASP A 115 7.09 21.13 -17.93
CA ASP A 115 8.50 21.34 -18.27
C ASP A 115 9.20 19.99 -18.15
N LEU A 116 9.80 19.51 -19.25
CA LEU A 116 10.44 18.19 -19.29
C LEU A 116 11.58 18.08 -18.27
N ALA A 117 12.23 19.19 -17.91
CA ALA A 117 13.27 19.21 -16.89
C ALA A 117 12.76 18.75 -15.52
N LEU A 118 11.45 18.88 -15.24
CA LEU A 118 10.82 18.38 -14.03
C LEU A 118 10.86 16.85 -13.92
N LEU A 119 11.07 16.13 -15.02
CA LEU A 119 11.09 14.66 -15.06
C LEU A 119 12.50 14.08 -15.25
N ASN A 120 13.52 14.92 -15.38
CA ASN A 120 14.91 14.48 -15.47
C ASN A 120 15.29 13.63 -14.25
N GLY A 121 16.01 12.53 -14.47
CA GLY A 121 16.52 11.67 -13.40
C GLY A 121 15.46 10.92 -12.58
N VAL A 122 14.16 11.05 -12.88
CA VAL A 122 13.09 10.37 -12.12
C VAL A 122 13.20 8.85 -12.23
N ASP A 123 13.84 8.32 -13.27
CA ASP A 123 14.10 6.87 -13.42
C ASP A 123 15.29 6.37 -12.60
N SER A 124 16.15 7.25 -12.11
CA SER A 124 17.42 6.90 -11.45
C SER A 124 17.51 7.33 -9.98
N GLU A 125 16.65 8.24 -9.51
CA GLU A 125 16.64 8.63 -8.09
C GLU A 125 15.94 7.58 -7.22
N GLU A 126 16.46 7.42 -6.00
CA GLU A 126 15.86 6.59 -4.96
C GLU A 126 14.57 7.23 -4.42
N ILE A 127 13.53 6.42 -4.21
CA ILE A 127 12.25 6.90 -3.69
C ILE A 127 12.40 7.15 -2.20
N THR A 128 12.44 8.42 -1.81
CA THR A 128 12.44 8.85 -0.41
C THR A 128 11.13 9.55 -0.06
N THR A 129 10.75 9.52 1.22
CA THR A 129 9.50 10.08 1.75
C THR A 129 9.28 11.54 1.36
N ASP A 130 10.33 12.36 1.48
CA ASP A 130 10.29 13.79 1.18
C ASP A 130 10.94 14.10 -0.19
N GLY A 131 11.15 13.07 -1.03
CA GLY A 131 11.84 13.16 -2.30
C GLY A 131 11.01 13.80 -3.41
N ARG A 132 11.68 14.41 -4.38
CA ARG A 132 11.03 15.02 -5.55
C ARG A 132 10.19 14.02 -6.34
N ILE A 133 10.66 12.79 -6.53
CA ILE A 133 9.86 11.72 -7.17
C ILE A 133 8.57 11.47 -6.39
N ALA A 134 8.64 11.42 -5.06
CA ALA A 134 7.47 11.16 -4.22
C ALA A 134 6.42 12.27 -4.39
N ALA A 135 6.84 13.54 -4.42
CA ALA A 135 5.94 14.66 -4.66
C ALA A 135 5.30 14.62 -6.07
N LEU A 136 6.07 14.27 -7.11
CA LEU A 136 5.55 14.16 -8.48
C LEU A 136 4.58 12.99 -8.63
N ALA A 137 4.92 11.84 -8.04
CA ALA A 137 4.08 10.65 -8.00
C ALA A 137 2.77 10.90 -7.25
N GLN A 138 2.85 11.60 -6.11
CA GLN A 138 1.68 12.04 -5.37
C GLN A 138 0.79 12.96 -6.22
N THR A 139 1.37 13.96 -6.89
CA THR A 139 0.60 14.87 -7.75
C THR A 139 -0.10 14.12 -8.89
N HIS A 140 0.59 13.18 -9.53
CA HIS A 140 -0.02 12.30 -10.54
C HIS A 140 -1.19 11.51 -9.94
N HIS A 141 -0.98 10.91 -8.77
CA HIS A 141 -2.01 10.16 -8.09
C HIS A 141 -3.23 11.01 -7.73
N ASP A 142 -3.03 12.23 -7.21
CA ASP A 142 -4.11 13.13 -6.82
C ASP A 142 -5.02 13.48 -8.00
N VAL A 143 -4.44 13.74 -9.18
CA VAL A 143 -5.21 14.00 -10.41
C VAL A 143 -6.04 12.77 -10.81
N VAL A 144 -5.41 11.58 -10.81
CA VAL A 144 -6.09 10.33 -11.18
C VAL A 144 -7.18 9.96 -10.17
N ALA A 145 -6.91 10.11 -8.87
CA ALA A 145 -7.87 9.86 -7.79
C ALA A 145 -9.04 10.84 -7.85
N ALA A 146 -8.78 12.13 -8.12
CA ALA A 146 -9.83 13.12 -8.30
C ALA A 146 -10.71 12.82 -9.52
N ALA A 147 -10.13 12.35 -10.62
CA ALA A 147 -10.89 11.90 -11.79
C ALA A 147 -11.70 10.63 -11.48
N PHE A 148 -11.09 9.66 -10.81
CA PHE A 148 -11.72 8.40 -10.41
C PHE A 148 -12.95 8.62 -9.50
N ALA A 149 -12.88 9.58 -8.59
CA ALA A 149 -14.01 9.96 -7.73
C ALA A 149 -15.23 10.51 -8.51
N ARG A 150 -15.04 10.91 -9.78
CA ARG A 150 -16.08 11.48 -10.65
C ARG A 150 -16.60 10.47 -11.67
N GLY A 151 -15.87 9.39 -11.95
CA GLY A 151 -16.25 8.42 -12.97
C GLY A 151 -15.11 7.50 -13.41
N PRO A 152 -15.35 6.62 -14.41
CA PRO A 152 -14.38 5.65 -14.86
C PRO A 152 -13.16 6.32 -15.49
N ILE A 153 -11.98 5.85 -15.09
CA ILE A 153 -10.70 6.25 -15.63
C ILE A 153 -9.86 5.01 -15.91
N VAL A 154 -9.11 5.06 -17.00
CA VAL A 154 -8.00 4.16 -17.30
C VAL A 154 -6.73 4.92 -16.96
N PRO A 155 -6.13 4.72 -15.76
CA PRO A 155 -4.90 5.41 -15.40
C PRO A 155 -3.78 5.09 -16.39
N LEU A 156 -3.09 6.14 -16.85
CA LEU A 156 -1.82 5.96 -17.54
C LEU A 156 -0.70 5.88 -16.53
N ARG A 157 0.45 5.38 -16.99
CA ARG A 157 1.61 5.26 -16.11
C ARG A 157 2.13 6.64 -15.69
N PHE A 158 2.62 6.71 -14.46
CA PHE A 158 3.42 7.83 -14.01
C PHE A 158 4.60 8.05 -14.96
N GLY A 159 4.79 9.30 -15.38
CA GLY A 159 5.86 9.69 -16.32
C GLY A 159 5.45 9.63 -17.79
N THR A 160 4.17 9.38 -18.11
CA THR A 160 3.72 9.38 -19.51
C THR A 160 3.69 10.81 -20.06
N VAL A 161 4.69 11.17 -20.88
CA VAL A 161 4.76 12.46 -21.56
C VAL A 161 4.61 12.29 -23.06
N LEU A 162 3.80 13.16 -23.64
CA LEU A 162 3.58 13.26 -25.07
C LEU A 162 4.22 14.55 -25.58
N ARG A 163 4.69 14.51 -26.83
CA ARG A 163 5.34 15.66 -27.46
C ARG A 163 4.46 16.91 -27.46
N ASP A 164 3.19 16.73 -27.85
CA ASP A 164 2.23 17.81 -28.03
C ASP A 164 0.79 17.29 -27.97
N GLU A 165 -0.16 18.20 -28.13
CA GLU A 165 -1.58 17.85 -28.17
C GLU A 165 -1.96 16.97 -29.38
N GLN A 166 -1.27 17.10 -30.51
CA GLN A 166 -1.52 16.23 -31.68
C GLN A 166 -1.12 14.79 -31.38
N ALA A 167 -0.03 14.57 -30.64
CA ALA A 167 0.34 13.25 -30.14
C ALA A 167 -0.73 12.69 -29.19
N ALA A 168 -1.33 13.51 -28.32
CA ALA A 168 -2.46 13.09 -27.48
C ALA A 168 -3.67 12.65 -28.32
N VAL A 169 -4.00 13.38 -29.39
CA VAL A 169 -5.08 12.98 -30.32
C VAL A 169 -4.75 11.66 -31.03
N ARG A 170 -3.50 11.42 -31.43
CA ARG A 170 -3.06 10.15 -32.03
C ARG A 170 -3.22 8.99 -31.06
N VAL A 171 -2.78 9.15 -29.81
CA VAL A 171 -2.94 8.12 -28.74
C VAL A 171 -4.40 7.69 -28.56
N LEU A 172 -5.33 8.65 -28.59
CA LEU A 172 -6.77 8.35 -28.50
C LEU A 172 -7.30 7.68 -29.77
N THR A 173 -6.82 8.09 -30.94
CA THR A 173 -7.28 7.57 -32.23
C THR A 173 -6.81 6.13 -32.45
N ASP A 174 -5.51 5.87 -32.31
CA ASP A 174 -4.89 4.59 -32.67
C ASP A 174 -5.33 3.45 -31.75
N ARG A 175 -5.72 3.79 -30.52
CA ARG A 175 -6.14 2.82 -29.50
C ARG A 175 -7.58 3.03 -29.02
N HIS A 176 -8.43 3.68 -29.81
CA HIS A 176 -9.83 3.99 -29.44
C HIS A 176 -10.59 2.75 -28.94
N GLY A 177 -10.64 1.67 -29.73
CA GLY A 177 -11.34 0.43 -29.37
C GLY A 177 -10.85 -0.19 -28.04
N PRO A 178 -9.53 -0.39 -27.86
CA PRO A 178 -8.96 -0.77 -26.57
C PRO A 178 -9.36 0.15 -25.41
N TRP A 179 -9.28 1.48 -25.55
CA TRP A 179 -9.65 2.42 -24.50
C TRP A 179 -11.11 2.27 -24.08
N MET A 180 -12.01 2.13 -25.04
CA MET A 180 -13.44 1.95 -24.73
C MET A 180 -13.72 0.65 -23.98
N ARG A 181 -13.01 -0.43 -24.31
CA ARG A 181 -13.12 -1.72 -23.60
C ARG A 181 -12.55 -1.62 -22.18
N ASP A 182 -11.41 -0.96 -22.01
CA ASP A 182 -10.80 -0.78 -20.69
C ASP A 182 -11.69 0.11 -19.80
N LEU A 183 -12.22 1.22 -20.33
CA LEU A 183 -13.17 2.08 -19.59
C LEU A 183 -14.43 1.31 -19.18
N ALA A 184 -15.02 0.56 -20.10
CA ALA A 184 -16.20 -0.26 -19.80
C ALA A 184 -15.90 -1.31 -18.72
N ARG A 185 -14.72 -1.96 -18.80
CA ARG A 185 -14.29 -2.97 -17.83
C ARG A 185 -14.16 -2.39 -16.43
N VAL A 186 -13.57 -1.21 -16.27
CA VAL A 186 -13.31 -0.61 -14.93
C VAL A 186 -14.46 0.23 -14.39
N THR A 187 -15.53 0.42 -15.17
CA THR A 187 -16.69 1.22 -14.73
C THR A 187 -17.35 0.58 -13.51
N GLY A 188 -17.52 1.38 -12.44
CA GLY A 188 -18.13 0.92 -11.20
C GLY A 188 -17.30 -0.12 -10.45
N GLN A 189 -15.97 -0.11 -10.64
CA GLN A 189 -15.05 -0.99 -9.92
C GLN A 189 -13.90 -0.19 -9.31
N ALA A 190 -13.36 -0.69 -8.21
CA ALA A 190 -12.19 -0.09 -7.55
C ALA A 190 -11.13 -1.16 -7.28
N GLU A 191 -9.88 -0.72 -7.28
CA GLU A 191 -8.77 -1.58 -6.93
C GLU A 191 -8.56 -1.63 -5.41
N TYR A 192 -8.40 -2.84 -4.89
CA TYR A 192 -8.01 -3.10 -3.51
C TYR A 192 -6.75 -3.96 -3.49
N THR A 193 -5.80 -3.65 -2.61
CA THR A 193 -4.65 -4.52 -2.35
C THR A 193 -4.79 -5.12 -0.98
N VAL A 194 -4.62 -6.44 -0.92
CA VAL A 194 -4.62 -7.23 0.31
C VAL A 194 -3.21 -7.79 0.47
N ARG A 195 -2.55 -7.43 1.58
CA ARG A 195 -1.18 -7.82 1.90
C ARG A 195 -1.15 -8.47 3.27
N LEU A 196 -0.53 -9.64 3.37
CA LEU A 196 -0.20 -10.29 4.63
C LEU A 196 1.29 -10.06 4.91
N VAL A 197 1.60 -9.47 6.06
CA VAL A 197 2.96 -9.12 6.49
C VAL A 197 3.31 -9.87 7.76
N ARG A 198 4.47 -10.51 7.79
CA ARG A 198 5.02 -11.15 8.98
C ARG A 198 5.32 -10.08 10.02
N THR A 199 4.73 -10.20 11.20
CA THR A 199 5.11 -9.36 12.34
C THR A 199 6.37 -9.94 12.95
N ALA A 200 7.41 -9.12 13.13
CA ALA A 200 8.56 -9.50 13.93
C ALA A 200 8.08 -9.73 15.36
N ARG A 201 7.72 -10.98 15.71
CA ARG A 201 7.66 -11.35 17.11
C ARG A 201 9.06 -11.13 17.65
N SER A 202 9.17 -10.45 18.79
CA SER A 202 10.36 -10.38 19.62
C SER A 202 10.77 -11.79 20.03
N SER A 203 11.36 -12.53 19.10
CA SER A 203 12.41 -13.46 19.44
C SER A 203 13.51 -12.59 19.99
N GLU A 204 13.54 -12.46 21.32
CA GLU A 204 14.78 -12.13 22.03
C GLU A 204 15.89 -12.90 21.30
N PRO A 205 16.89 -12.21 20.72
CA PRO A 205 18.05 -12.93 20.26
C PRO A 205 18.57 -13.64 21.50
N ALA A 206 18.51 -14.98 21.51
CA ALA A 206 19.22 -15.77 22.49
C ALA A 206 20.65 -15.23 22.46
N THR A 207 21.02 -14.59 23.56
CA THR A 207 22.15 -13.68 23.69
C THR A 207 23.36 -14.29 22.99
N GLU A 208 23.91 -13.58 21.99
CA GLU A 208 25.30 -13.76 21.57
C GLU A 208 26.21 -13.29 22.71
N ALA A 209 26.18 -14.01 23.82
CA ALA A 209 27.05 -13.84 24.96
C ALA A 209 27.44 -15.22 25.47
N ASP A 210 28.12 -15.99 24.62
CA ASP A 210 29.10 -16.98 25.10
C ASP A 210 30.15 -17.41 24.05
N ALA A 211 30.48 -16.51 23.10
CA ALA A 211 31.58 -16.73 22.15
C ALA A 211 32.90 -16.10 22.63
N ALA A 212 33.13 -16.04 23.95
CA ALA A 212 34.40 -15.59 24.51
C ALA A 212 34.92 -16.62 25.52
N ASN A 213 35.89 -17.43 25.05
CA ASN A 213 36.77 -18.35 25.78
C ASN A 213 36.19 -19.69 26.28
N PRO A 214 36.46 -20.82 25.61
CA PRO A 214 36.47 -22.13 26.27
C PRO A 214 37.83 -22.35 26.97
N PRO A 215 37.87 -22.74 28.27
CA PRO A 215 39.05 -23.36 28.84
C PRO A 215 39.24 -24.75 28.22
N ALA A 216 40.47 -25.06 27.83
CA ALA A 216 40.83 -26.34 27.22
C ALA A 216 40.55 -27.54 28.15
N ALA A 217 39.65 -28.43 27.73
CA ALA A 217 39.41 -29.77 28.30
C ALA A 217 38.82 -30.71 27.21
N PRO A 218 38.91 -32.05 27.35
CA PRO A 218 39.31 -32.96 26.27
C PRO A 218 38.24 -33.35 25.22
N ALA A 219 38.74 -33.82 24.06
CA ALA A 219 38.10 -34.04 22.76
C ALA A 219 36.87 -34.98 22.68
N GLU A 220 36.33 -35.48 23.79
CA GLU A 220 35.08 -36.26 23.79
C GLU A 220 33.82 -35.38 23.77
N ASP A 221 33.94 -34.11 24.19
CA ASP A 221 32.82 -33.18 24.33
C ASP A 221 32.47 -32.44 23.01
N ASP A 222 33.39 -32.43 22.05
CA ASP A 222 33.26 -31.69 20.78
C ASP A 222 32.24 -32.35 19.82
N THR A 223 32.23 -33.69 19.79
CA THR A 223 31.22 -34.47 19.04
C THR A 223 29.81 -34.31 19.63
N ARG A 224 29.69 -34.17 20.96
CA ARG A 224 28.42 -33.90 21.66
C ARG A 224 27.94 -32.46 21.43
N ARG A 225 28.84 -31.49 21.36
CA ARG A 225 28.54 -30.09 21.00
C ARG A 225 28.09 -29.94 19.55
N GLY A 226 28.76 -30.61 18.60
CA GLY A 226 28.36 -30.63 17.19
C GLY A 226 26.98 -31.27 16.96
N THR A 227 26.68 -32.38 17.65
CA THR A 227 25.36 -33.02 17.57
C THR A 227 24.25 -32.22 18.26
N ALA A 228 24.55 -31.52 19.36
CA ALA A 228 23.63 -30.58 20.00
C ALA A 228 23.32 -29.38 19.10
N TYR A 229 24.33 -28.79 18.47
CA TYR A 229 24.17 -27.71 17.49
C TYR A 229 23.33 -28.14 16.29
N LEU A 230 23.62 -29.29 15.68
CA LEU A 230 22.84 -29.82 14.54
C LEU A 230 21.38 -30.09 14.92
N ARG A 231 21.11 -30.61 16.13
CA ARG A 231 19.75 -30.81 16.64
C ARG A 231 19.03 -29.49 16.89
N ALA A 232 19.72 -28.49 17.45
CA ALA A 232 19.18 -27.15 17.62
C ALA A 232 18.83 -26.52 16.27
N ARG A 233 19.75 -26.60 15.29
CA ARG A 233 19.54 -26.10 13.93
C ARG A 233 18.41 -26.83 13.19
N GLN A 234 18.27 -28.15 13.36
CA GLN A 234 17.14 -28.90 12.82
C GLN A 234 15.80 -28.46 13.43
N ARG A 235 15.75 -28.22 14.74
CA ARG A 235 14.54 -27.71 15.43
C ARG A 235 14.17 -26.32 14.93
N GLU A 236 15.14 -25.43 14.78
CA GLU A 236 14.96 -24.08 14.24
C GLU A 236 14.39 -24.13 12.81
N LEU A 237 15.00 -24.91 11.91
CA LEU A 237 14.52 -25.07 10.54
C LEU A 237 13.12 -25.71 10.48
N ALA A 238 12.84 -26.69 11.34
CA ALA A 238 11.51 -27.30 11.43
C ALA A 238 10.45 -26.34 11.99
N GLN A 239 10.84 -25.42 12.87
CA GLN A 239 9.96 -24.37 13.38
C GLN A 239 9.68 -23.33 12.29
N GLN A 240 10.71 -22.85 11.59
CA GLN A 240 10.56 -21.91 10.47
C GLN A 240 9.68 -22.49 9.35
N ARG A 241 9.85 -23.77 9.01
CA ARG A 241 9.00 -24.46 8.03
C ARG A 241 7.54 -24.52 8.48
N ARG A 242 7.28 -24.93 9.73
CA ARG A 242 5.92 -24.99 10.28
C ARG A 242 5.26 -23.62 10.30
N GLN A 243 6.00 -22.59 10.69
CA GLN A 243 5.52 -21.22 10.67
C GLN A 243 5.14 -20.80 9.24
N ARG A 244 6.05 -20.99 8.28
CA ARG A 244 5.79 -20.65 6.87
C ARG A 244 4.56 -21.37 6.31
N THR A 245 4.41 -22.67 6.57
CA THR A 245 3.23 -23.43 6.12
C THR A 245 1.94 -22.91 6.77
N GLY A 246 1.98 -22.53 8.05
CA GLY A 246 0.84 -21.90 8.72
C GLY A 246 0.46 -20.56 8.08
N GLU A 247 1.44 -19.72 7.78
CA GLU A 247 1.25 -18.41 7.15
C GLU A 247 0.70 -18.54 5.72
N GLU A 248 1.22 -19.49 4.94
CA GLU A 248 0.71 -19.80 3.60
C GLU A 248 -0.74 -20.32 3.65
N SER A 249 -1.08 -21.13 4.66
CA SER A 249 -2.45 -21.62 4.87
C SER A 249 -3.43 -20.50 5.24
N VAL A 250 -3.03 -19.56 6.09
CA VAL A 250 -3.84 -18.37 6.42
C VAL A 250 -4.06 -17.52 5.17
N ALA A 251 -2.99 -17.25 4.41
CA ALA A 251 -3.10 -16.46 3.18
C ALA A 251 -4.05 -17.11 2.17
N ALA A 252 -3.96 -18.44 2.01
CA ALA A 252 -4.86 -19.19 1.13
C ALA A 252 -6.33 -19.04 1.55
N GLN A 253 -6.65 -19.20 2.84
CA GLN A 253 -8.02 -19.07 3.35
C GLN A 253 -8.59 -17.65 3.13
N ILE A 254 -7.80 -16.61 3.40
CA ILE A 254 -8.22 -15.23 3.16
C ILE A 254 -8.47 -15.01 1.66
N PHE A 255 -7.56 -15.43 0.79
CA PHE A 255 -7.72 -15.21 -0.64
C PHE A 255 -8.89 -16.02 -1.23
N GLU A 256 -9.09 -17.27 -0.81
CA GLU A 256 -10.22 -18.10 -1.25
C GLU A 256 -11.57 -17.47 -0.89
N ALA A 257 -11.67 -16.80 0.26
CA ALA A 257 -12.89 -16.11 0.65
C ALA A 257 -13.11 -14.77 -0.09
N LEU A 258 -12.04 -14.10 -0.49
CA LEU A 258 -12.11 -12.80 -1.18
C LEU A 258 -12.26 -12.91 -2.69
N ASP A 259 -11.71 -13.95 -3.31
CA ASP A 259 -11.77 -14.21 -4.75
C ASP A 259 -13.19 -14.08 -5.35
N PRO A 260 -14.26 -14.65 -4.75
CA PRO A 260 -15.60 -14.58 -5.32
C PRO A 260 -16.22 -13.17 -5.29
N LEU A 261 -15.68 -12.28 -4.47
CA LEU A 261 -16.16 -10.90 -4.30
C LEU A 261 -15.57 -9.95 -5.35
N ALA A 262 -14.46 -10.31 -5.97
CA ALA A 262 -13.81 -9.54 -7.01
C ALA A 262 -14.24 -9.97 -8.42
N ALA A 263 -14.12 -9.06 -9.39
CA ALA A 263 -14.25 -9.37 -10.80
C ALA A 263 -12.96 -9.93 -11.39
N GLU A 264 -11.81 -9.42 -10.93
CA GLU A 264 -10.49 -9.83 -11.37
C GLU A 264 -9.51 -9.82 -10.20
N VAL A 265 -8.49 -10.69 -10.27
CA VAL A 265 -7.43 -10.79 -9.26
C VAL A 265 -6.06 -10.89 -9.92
N VAL A 266 -5.08 -10.15 -9.39
CA VAL A 266 -3.67 -10.24 -9.73
C VAL A 266 -2.90 -10.65 -8.47
N ARG A 267 -2.37 -11.87 -8.45
CA ARG A 267 -1.54 -12.37 -7.34
C ARG A 267 -0.08 -12.08 -7.59
N ARG A 268 0.65 -11.74 -6.52
CA ARG A 268 2.12 -11.67 -6.55
C ARG A 268 2.70 -12.74 -5.64
N PRO A 269 3.72 -13.50 -6.10
CA PRO A 269 4.32 -14.54 -5.29
C PRO A 269 5.01 -13.95 -4.04
N ALA A 270 4.99 -14.73 -2.96
CA ALA A 270 5.68 -14.43 -1.70
C ALA A 270 7.17 -14.09 -1.93
N GLY A 271 7.69 -13.07 -1.26
CA GLY A 271 9.10 -12.65 -1.37
C GLY A 271 9.44 -11.75 -2.57
N ALA A 272 8.49 -11.40 -3.44
CA ALA A 272 8.71 -10.41 -4.50
C ALA A 272 8.77 -8.96 -3.98
N ILE A 273 8.30 -8.70 -2.75
CA ILE A 273 8.13 -7.36 -2.17
C ILE A 273 8.61 -7.39 -0.72
N GLY A 274 9.93 -7.46 -0.51
CA GLY A 274 10.53 -7.49 0.83
C GLY A 274 10.42 -8.84 1.55
N ALA A 275 11.32 -9.06 2.51
CA ALA A 275 11.47 -10.34 3.21
C ALA A 275 10.27 -10.71 4.10
N ASP A 276 9.51 -9.70 4.54
CA ASP A 276 8.42 -9.88 5.51
C ASP A 276 7.05 -10.06 4.87
N VAL A 277 6.91 -9.93 3.55
CA VAL A 277 5.61 -10.12 2.89
C VAL A 277 5.35 -11.60 2.65
N VAL A 278 4.36 -12.14 3.36
CA VAL A 278 3.90 -13.52 3.23
C VAL A 278 3.15 -13.69 1.91
N ALA A 279 2.20 -12.79 1.62
CA ALA A 279 1.41 -12.85 0.41
C ALA A 279 0.83 -11.48 0.05
N GLU A 280 0.61 -11.24 -1.24
CA GLU A 280 -0.09 -10.05 -1.74
C GLU A 280 -0.98 -10.42 -2.93
N ALA A 281 -2.19 -9.89 -2.91
CA ALA A 281 -3.11 -9.94 -4.04
C ALA A 281 -3.77 -8.58 -4.24
N THR A 282 -3.92 -8.20 -5.49
CA THR A 282 -4.65 -7.01 -5.91
C THR A 282 -5.95 -7.45 -6.57
N TYR A 283 -7.06 -6.82 -6.21
CA TYR A 283 -8.41 -7.17 -6.59
C TYR A 283 -9.11 -6.00 -7.27
N LEU A 284 -9.83 -6.27 -8.34
CA LEU A 284 -10.77 -5.32 -8.93
C LEU A 284 -12.16 -5.66 -8.40
N VAL A 285 -12.70 -4.79 -7.55
CA VAL A 285 -13.91 -5.06 -6.78
C VAL A 285 -15.06 -4.17 -7.27
N PRO A 286 -16.16 -4.76 -7.76
CA PRO A 286 -17.36 -4.01 -8.14
C PRO A 286 -17.94 -3.22 -6.96
N SER A 287 -18.43 -2.00 -7.20
CA SER A 287 -18.94 -1.08 -6.17
C SER A 287 -19.95 -1.74 -5.22
N ALA A 288 -20.84 -2.60 -5.74
CA ALA A 288 -21.83 -3.31 -4.94
C ALA A 288 -21.25 -4.32 -3.94
N ARG A 289 -19.98 -4.71 -4.07
CA ARG A 289 -19.31 -5.72 -3.23
C ARG A 289 -18.17 -5.14 -2.39
N GLN A 290 -17.88 -3.85 -2.48
CA GLN A 290 -16.71 -3.23 -1.82
C GLN A 290 -16.81 -3.30 -0.30
N GLU A 291 -17.96 -2.97 0.28
CA GLU A 291 -18.17 -3.05 1.73
C GLU A 291 -18.05 -4.49 2.24
N GLN A 292 -18.67 -5.43 1.52
CA GLN A 292 -18.57 -6.86 1.83
C GLN A 292 -17.12 -7.34 1.76
N PHE A 293 -16.37 -6.95 0.72
CA PHE A 293 -14.97 -7.32 0.54
C PHE A 293 -14.10 -6.88 1.72
N VAL A 294 -14.22 -5.61 2.14
CA VAL A 294 -13.44 -5.07 3.25
C VAL A 294 -13.83 -5.72 4.58
N THR A 295 -15.12 -5.98 4.79
CA THR A 295 -15.63 -6.60 6.03
C THR A 295 -15.18 -8.06 6.13
N THR A 296 -15.37 -8.86 5.08
CA THR A 296 -14.92 -10.26 5.02
C THR A 296 -13.41 -10.39 5.28
N ALA A 297 -12.60 -9.50 4.70
CA ALA A 297 -11.16 -9.53 4.92
C ALA A 297 -10.78 -9.24 6.39
N ARG A 298 -11.46 -8.31 7.05
CA ARG A 298 -11.22 -7.98 8.47
C ARG A 298 -11.70 -9.09 9.40
N ASP A 299 -12.90 -9.62 9.16
CA ASP A 299 -13.49 -10.67 9.98
C ASP A 299 -12.61 -11.93 9.96
N LEU A 300 -12.15 -12.36 8.78
CA LEU A 300 -11.29 -13.54 8.64
C LEU A 300 -9.96 -13.40 9.39
N VAL A 301 -9.40 -12.21 9.49
CA VAL A 301 -8.16 -12.00 10.25
C VAL A 301 -8.40 -12.16 11.74
N CYS A 302 -9.54 -11.65 12.23
CA CYS A 302 -9.93 -11.86 13.63
C CYS A 302 -10.24 -13.32 13.93
N GLU A 303 -10.91 -14.02 13.01
CA GLU A 303 -11.27 -15.44 13.16
C GLU A 303 -10.06 -16.37 13.11
N LEU A 304 -9.14 -16.12 12.17
CA LEU A 304 -7.96 -16.97 11.99
C LEU A 304 -6.87 -16.73 13.03
N ASP A 305 -6.93 -15.61 13.76
CA ASP A 305 -5.92 -15.13 14.72
C ASP A 305 -4.49 -15.50 14.28
N PRO A 306 -4.03 -14.99 13.12
CA PRO A 306 -2.83 -15.50 12.50
C PRO A 306 -1.60 -15.06 13.30
N GLN A 307 -1.14 -15.94 14.19
CA GLN A 307 -0.05 -15.70 15.13
C GLN A 307 1.25 -15.29 14.43
N GLY A 308 1.53 -13.99 14.35
CA GLY A 308 2.71 -13.41 13.71
C GLY A 308 2.51 -12.96 12.27
N VAL A 309 1.26 -12.74 11.83
CA VAL A 309 0.93 -12.10 10.56
C VAL A 309 -0.08 -10.99 10.78
N GLU A 310 0.12 -9.88 10.11
CA GLU A 310 -0.79 -8.74 10.07
C GLU A 310 -1.38 -8.59 8.67
N LEU A 311 -2.68 -8.31 8.60
CA LEU A 311 -3.35 -7.98 7.34
C LEU A 311 -3.36 -6.48 7.12
N ALA A 312 -2.82 -6.06 5.99
CA ALA A 312 -2.96 -4.71 5.47
C ALA A 312 -3.87 -4.72 4.23
N ILE A 313 -4.95 -3.95 4.28
CA ILE A 313 -5.83 -3.70 3.14
C ILE A 313 -5.69 -2.24 2.74
N SER A 314 -5.50 -1.97 1.45
CA SER A 314 -5.52 -0.61 0.91
C SER A 314 -6.49 -0.48 -0.24
N GLY A 315 -7.16 0.66 -0.33
CA GLY A 315 -8.20 0.97 -1.32
C GLY A 315 -9.37 1.71 -0.68
N PRO A 316 -10.34 2.19 -1.47
CA PRO A 316 -10.46 2.01 -2.92
C PRO A 316 -9.47 2.86 -3.72
N TRP A 317 -8.78 2.25 -4.68
CA TRP A 317 -7.85 2.93 -5.58
C TRP A 317 -8.38 2.95 -7.03
N PRO A 318 -7.90 3.90 -7.86
CA PRO A 318 -8.01 3.78 -9.31
C PRO A 318 -7.39 2.45 -9.80
N PRO A 319 -7.88 1.88 -10.92
CA PRO A 319 -7.57 0.52 -11.37
C PRO A 319 -6.21 0.37 -12.07
N TYR A 320 -5.12 0.86 -11.45
CA TYR A 320 -3.77 0.87 -12.02
C TYR A 320 -3.27 -0.52 -12.46
N SER A 321 -3.60 -1.57 -11.71
CA SER A 321 -3.11 -2.93 -11.93
C SER A 321 -3.90 -3.70 -12.99
N PHE A 322 -5.10 -3.22 -13.33
CA PHE A 322 -6.04 -3.91 -14.24
C PHE A 322 -6.17 -3.26 -15.60
N VAL A 323 -5.49 -2.13 -15.82
CA VAL A 323 -5.42 -1.50 -17.13
C VAL A 323 -3.98 -1.43 -17.63
N ARG A 324 -3.78 -1.82 -18.90
CA ARG A 324 -2.47 -1.69 -19.55
C ARG A 324 -2.48 -0.44 -20.42
N GLY A 325 -2.39 0.72 -19.76
CA GLY A 325 -2.19 2.03 -20.36
C GLY A 325 -0.80 2.21 -20.99
N HIS A 326 -0.38 1.32 -21.90
CA HIS A 326 0.84 1.50 -22.66
C HIS A 326 0.61 2.52 -23.79
N VAL A 327 1.17 3.70 -23.62
CA VAL A 327 1.45 4.61 -24.74
C VAL A 327 2.90 4.35 -25.15
N ALA A 328 3.13 3.99 -26.42
CA ALA A 328 4.50 4.00 -26.93
C ALA A 328 4.94 5.46 -26.98
N ALA A 329 5.91 5.83 -26.16
CA ALA A 329 6.57 7.12 -26.29
C ALA A 329 7.28 7.10 -27.64
N GLU A 330 6.76 7.84 -28.62
CA GLU A 330 7.53 8.18 -29.81
C GLU A 330 8.66 9.10 -29.32
N ALA A 331 9.82 8.51 -29.05
CA ALA A 331 11.05 9.26 -28.84
C ALA A 331 11.29 10.11 -30.10
N SER A 332 11.49 11.41 -29.90
CA SER A 332 12.04 12.27 -30.95
C SER A 332 13.48 11.89 -31.24
#